data_AF-A0AAU8T7R3-F1
#
_entry.id   AF-A0AAU8T7R3-F1
#
_cell.length_a   1.000
_cell.length_b   1.000
_cell.length_c   1.000
_cell.angle_alpha   90.00
_cell.angle_beta   90.00
_cell.angle_gamma   90.00
#
_symmetry.space_group_name_H-M   'P 1'
#
loop_
_entity.id
_entity.type
_entity.pdbx_description
1 polymer ?
#
loop_
_entity_poly.entity_id
_entity_poly.type
_entity_poly.pdbx_seq_one_letter_code
_entity_poly.pdbx_strand_id
1 'polypeptide(L)'
;MCLRPGVSIARAAMDHDVNPNQLRRWITRYQQTQSSLTSGGADPMVIDDVPIEVSAPTSLSPMTSAITPAFVPVVCAPSAVSPVDRPGSSPVSAMALALHVRLPNGVEFDFGDASVDELTTIIQMLGRMPCSGSTKA
;
A
#
# COMPACT_ATOMS: atom_id res chain seq x y z
N MET A 1 10.00 20.25 3.26
CA MET A 1 9.21 21.50 3.39
C MET A 1 8.14 21.40 4.47
N CYS A 2 7.40 20.28 4.55
CA CYS A 2 6.26 20.08 5.45
C CYS A 2 6.58 19.94 6.96
N LEU A 3 7.87 19.91 7.34
CA LEU A 3 8.32 19.78 8.74
C LEU A 3 8.76 21.11 9.37
N ARG A 4 8.59 22.23 8.65
CA ARG A 4 8.92 23.55 9.19
C ARG A 4 7.79 24.03 10.11
N PRO A 5 8.12 24.63 11.27
CA PRO A 5 7.12 25.22 12.14
C PRO A 5 6.31 26.27 11.37
N GLY A 6 4.98 26.24 11.52
CA GLY A 6 4.05 27.15 10.83
C GLY A 6 3.56 26.69 9.45
N VAL A 7 4.06 25.56 8.90
CA VAL A 7 3.56 25.03 7.63
C VAL A 7 2.36 24.11 7.86
N SER A 8 1.23 24.39 7.20
CA SER A 8 0.08 23.49 7.19
C SER A 8 0.35 22.30 6.27
N ILE A 9 0.36 21.10 6.85
CA ILE A 9 0.54 19.83 6.11
C ILE A 9 -0.57 19.64 5.07
N ALA A 10 -1.81 20.01 5.40
CA ALA A 10 -2.94 19.85 4.48
C ALA A 10 -2.79 20.76 3.25
N ARG A 11 -2.37 22.01 3.45
CA ARG A 11 -2.13 22.94 2.35
C ARG A 11 -0.98 22.47 1.46
N ALA A 12 0.13 22.05 2.06
CA ALA A 12 1.25 21.49 1.32
C ALA A 12 0.87 20.23 0.52
N ALA A 13 -0.04 19.39 1.04
CA ALA A 13 -0.54 18.24 0.31
C ALA A 13 -1.39 18.67 -0.91
N MET A 14 -2.31 19.62 -0.72
CA MET A 14 -3.16 20.14 -1.80
C MET A 14 -2.38 20.85 -2.90
N ASP A 15 -1.38 21.66 -2.55
CA ASP A 15 -0.52 22.38 -3.50
C ASP A 15 0.26 21.41 -4.43
N HIS A 16 0.42 20.16 -4.01
CA HIS A 16 1.12 19.11 -4.74
C HIS A 16 0.20 17.98 -5.22
N ASP A 17 -1.12 18.15 -5.13
CA ASP A 17 -2.13 17.15 -5.52
C ASP A 17 -1.96 15.78 -4.83
N VAL A 18 -1.59 15.81 -3.55
CA VAL A 18 -1.43 14.63 -2.70
C VAL A 18 -2.50 14.61 -1.61
N ASN A 19 -2.97 13.42 -1.24
CA ASN A 19 -3.91 13.27 -0.12
C ASN A 19 -3.23 13.66 1.23
N PRO A 20 -3.80 14.60 2.01
CA PRO A 20 -3.25 15.03 3.30
C PRO A 20 -3.00 13.88 4.29
N ASN A 21 -3.82 12.84 4.27
CA ASN A 21 -3.66 11.68 5.16
C ASN A 21 -2.45 10.83 4.79
N GLN A 22 -2.15 10.71 3.49
CA GLN A 22 -0.96 9.99 3.02
C GLN A 22 0.31 10.76 3.42
N LEU A 23 0.33 12.07 3.21
CA LEU A 23 1.46 12.91 3.58
C LEU A 23 1.76 12.83 5.09
N ARG A 24 0.74 12.80 5.94
CA ARG A 24 0.90 12.59 7.39
C ARG A 24 1.54 11.24 7.69
N ARG A 25 1.06 10.14 7.09
CA ARG A 25 1.64 8.80 7.28
C ARG A 25 3.11 8.74 6.87
N TRP A 26 3.47 9.36 5.74
CA TRP A 26 4.86 9.41 5.28
C TRP A 26 5.75 10.21 6.23
N ILE A 27 5.26 11.35 6.74
CA ILE A 27 5.97 12.14 7.76
C ILE A 27 6.23 11.29 9.02
N THR A 28 5.22 10.60 9.54
CA THR A 28 5.37 9.76 10.73
C THR A 28 6.42 8.66 10.51
N ARG A 29 6.36 7.96 9.38
CA ARG A 29 7.36 6.93 9.04
C ARG A 29 8.76 7.52 8.94
N TYR A 30 8.91 8.67 8.28
CA TYR A 30 10.20 9.35 8.14
C TYR A 30 10.82 9.71 9.50
N GLN A 31 10.02 10.24 10.44
CA GLN A 31 10.49 10.55 11.79
C GLN A 31 10.90 9.30 12.57
N GLN A 32 10.13 8.20 12.48
CA GLN A 32 10.48 6.93 13.12
C GLN A 32 11.82 6.38 12.62
N THR A 33 12.05 6.43 11.31
CA THR A 33 13.33 6.02 10.71
C THR A 33 14.47 6.92 11.15
N GLN A 34 14.25 8.24 11.24
CA GLN A 34 15.28 9.17 11.71
C GLN A 34 15.66 8.94 13.18
N SER A 35 14.69 8.73 14.07
CA SER A 35 14.97 8.42 15.48
C SER A 35 15.73 7.10 15.64
N SER A 36 15.44 6.10 14.80
CA SER A 36 16.18 4.84 14.78
C SER A 36 17.63 4.99 14.29
N LEU A 37 17.91 5.97 13.42
CA LEU A 37 19.27 6.25 12.92
C LEU A 37 20.09 7.08 13.91
N THR A 38 19.46 8.00 14.64
CA THR A 38 20.13 8.86 15.63
C THR A 38 20.32 8.19 17.00
N SER A 39 19.71 7.03 17.25
CA SER A 39 19.87 6.25 18.49
C SER A 39 21.01 5.21 18.42
N GLY A 40 21.76 5.14 17.32
CA GLY A 40 22.79 4.13 17.07
C GLY A 40 24.24 4.56 17.28
N GLY A 41 24.50 5.72 17.90
CA GLY A 41 25.88 6.19 18.09
C GLY A 41 26.03 7.26 19.16
N ALA A 42 26.13 6.84 20.43
CA ALA A 42 26.89 7.50 21.49
C ALA A 42 26.76 6.71 22.80
N ASP A 43 27.68 5.80 23.06
CA ASP A 43 28.21 5.56 24.42
C ASP A 43 29.48 6.43 24.54
N PRO A 44 29.83 7.07 25.69
CA PRO A 44 29.82 6.43 27.01
C PRO A 44 29.38 7.29 28.22
N MET A 45 29.05 6.57 29.30
CA MET A 45 29.36 6.83 30.72
C MET A 45 28.68 8.01 31.50
N VAL A 46 27.94 7.58 32.55
CA VAL A 46 27.94 8.05 33.97
C VAL A 46 26.63 8.67 34.53
N ILE A 47 25.90 7.78 35.23
CA ILE A 47 25.28 7.84 36.58
C ILE A 47 23.99 8.66 36.83
N ASP A 48 23.08 7.94 37.52
CA ASP A 48 21.87 8.30 38.27
C ASP A 48 20.72 8.99 37.53
N ASP A 49 19.69 8.20 37.20
CA ASP A 49 18.44 8.39 37.95
C ASP A 49 17.59 7.11 37.94
N VAL A 50 16.91 6.91 39.07
CA VAL A 50 16.20 5.72 39.55
C VAL A 50 15.10 5.20 38.60
N PRO A 51 14.99 3.88 38.33
CA PRO A 51 13.79 3.30 37.71
C PRO A 51 12.76 2.96 38.80
N ILE A 52 11.61 3.64 38.80
CA ILE A 52 10.45 3.22 39.60
C ILE A 52 9.74 2.08 38.85
N GLU A 53 10.03 0.87 39.31
CA GLU A 53 9.30 -0.35 39.03
C GLU A 53 7.94 -0.31 39.75
N VAL A 54 6.83 -0.42 39.01
CA VAL A 54 5.54 -0.79 39.58
C VAL A 54 5.06 -2.05 38.87
N SER A 55 5.14 -3.16 39.60
CA SER A 55 4.60 -4.45 39.22
C SER A 55 3.07 -4.46 39.11
N ALA A 56 2.59 -5.26 38.14
CA ALA A 56 1.22 -5.59 37.74
C ALA A 56 0.38 -6.28 38.87
N PRO A 57 -0.80 -6.91 38.65
CA PRO A 57 -1.68 -7.00 37.46
C PRO A 57 -3.18 -6.75 37.77
N THR A 58 -3.98 -6.36 36.78
CA THR A 58 -5.43 -6.65 36.79
C THR A 58 -5.90 -6.96 35.39
N SER A 59 -6.16 -8.26 35.19
CA SER A 59 -6.86 -8.81 34.05
C SER A 59 -8.32 -8.39 34.09
N LEU A 60 -8.78 -7.60 33.12
CA LEU A 60 -10.19 -7.55 32.72
C LEU A 60 -10.25 -7.33 31.20
N SER A 61 -10.58 -8.43 30.53
CA SER A 61 -11.22 -8.62 29.21
C SER A 61 -10.97 -7.62 28.07
N PRO A 62 -10.57 -8.12 26.88
CA PRO A 62 -10.73 -7.36 25.65
C PRO A 62 -12.22 -7.16 25.38
N MET A 63 -12.70 -5.92 25.47
CA MET A 63 -13.97 -5.54 24.89
C MET A 63 -13.77 -5.56 23.37
N THR A 64 -14.04 -6.72 22.78
CA THR A 64 -14.21 -6.89 21.34
C THR A 64 -15.44 -6.07 20.95
N SER A 65 -15.26 -4.78 20.72
CA SER A 65 -16.25 -4.01 19.97
C SER A 65 -16.33 -4.66 18.60
N ALA A 66 -17.41 -5.40 18.39
CA ALA A 66 -17.78 -5.92 17.09
C ALA A 66 -17.86 -4.73 16.13
N ILE A 67 -16.80 -4.51 15.36
CA ILE A 67 -16.84 -3.63 14.20
C ILE A 67 -17.72 -4.38 13.19
N THR A 68 -19.01 -4.09 13.20
CA THR A 68 -19.91 -4.52 12.14
C THR A 68 -19.40 -3.88 10.85
N PRO A 69 -18.99 -4.66 9.83
CA PRO A 69 -18.69 -4.08 8.53
C PRO A 69 -19.99 -3.48 7.97
N ALA A 70 -20.02 -2.16 7.80
CA ALA A 70 -21.17 -1.42 7.26
C ALA A 70 -21.33 -1.57 5.73
N PHE A 71 -20.55 -2.46 5.11
CA PHE A 71 -20.57 -2.69 3.67
C PHE A 71 -20.95 -4.15 3.41
N VAL A 72 -22.19 -4.34 2.95
CA VAL A 72 -22.67 -5.59 2.40
C VAL A 72 -22.22 -5.65 0.94
N PRO A 73 -21.41 -6.64 0.51
CA PRO A 73 -21.14 -6.83 -0.90
C PRO A 73 -22.45 -7.26 -1.59
N VAL A 74 -22.91 -6.45 -2.55
CA VAL A 74 -24.02 -6.83 -3.42
C VAL A 74 -23.53 -7.93 -4.36
N VAL A 75 -23.92 -9.17 -4.07
CA VAL A 75 -23.74 -10.29 -4.99
C VAL A 75 -24.78 -10.13 -6.11
N CYS A 76 -24.34 -9.72 -7.30
CA CYS A 76 -25.15 -9.88 -8.50
C CYS A 76 -25.27 -11.37 -8.79
N ALA A 77 -26.44 -11.95 -8.56
CA ALA A 77 -26.76 -13.29 -9.04
C ALA A 77 -26.79 -13.27 -10.58
N PRO A 78 -26.06 -14.15 -11.30
CA PRO A 78 -26.26 -14.29 -12.72
C PRO A 78 -27.65 -14.88 -12.95
N SER A 79 -28.52 -14.09 -13.58
CA SER A 79 -29.82 -14.54 -14.06
C SER A 79 -29.61 -15.61 -15.12
N ALA A 80 -30.01 -16.84 -14.81
CA ALA A 80 -30.05 -17.93 -15.76
C ALA A 80 -31.13 -17.64 -16.82
N VAL A 81 -30.68 -17.19 -18.00
CA VAL A 81 -31.49 -17.17 -19.22
C VAL A 81 -30.67 -17.79 -20.35
N SER A 82 -30.98 -19.04 -20.70
CA SER A 82 -30.51 -19.66 -21.93
C SER A 82 -31.32 -19.12 -23.11
N PRO A 83 -30.67 -18.76 -24.22
CA PRO A 83 -31.28 -18.92 -25.53
C PRO A 83 -30.36 -19.70 -26.48
N VAL A 84 -30.89 -20.84 -26.93
CA VAL A 84 -30.95 -21.33 -28.32
C VAL A 84 -29.69 -21.23 -29.20
N ASP A 85 -29.30 -22.40 -29.67
CA ASP A 85 -28.31 -22.74 -30.70
C ASP A 85 -28.10 -21.69 -31.81
N ARG A 86 -26.84 -21.26 -31.96
CA ARG A 86 -26.26 -20.80 -33.23
C ARG A 86 -24.95 -21.57 -33.46
N PRO A 87 -24.80 -22.31 -34.58
CA PRO A 87 -23.54 -22.92 -34.93
C PRO A 87 -22.67 -21.89 -35.66
N GLY A 88 -21.63 -21.40 -35.00
CA GLY A 88 -20.66 -20.52 -35.64
C GLY A 88 -19.78 -19.78 -34.63
N SER A 89 -18.55 -20.26 -34.48
CA SER A 89 -17.50 -19.77 -33.58
C SER A 89 -17.67 -20.22 -32.13
N SER A 90 -17.01 -21.34 -31.81
CA SER A 90 -16.62 -21.68 -30.44
C SER A 90 -16.01 -20.45 -29.77
N PRO A 91 -16.53 -19.95 -28.63
CA PRO A 91 -15.76 -19.03 -27.82
C PRO A 91 -14.62 -19.88 -27.25
N VAL A 92 -13.47 -19.84 -27.92
CA VAL A 92 -12.22 -20.27 -27.30
C VAL A 92 -12.18 -19.52 -25.99
N SER A 93 -12.37 -20.23 -24.87
CA SER A 93 -12.39 -19.65 -23.54
C SER A 93 -11.11 -18.86 -23.39
N ALA A 94 -11.18 -17.55 -23.57
CA ALA A 94 -10.04 -16.68 -23.45
C ALA A 94 -9.64 -16.75 -21.98
N MET A 95 -8.58 -17.49 -21.69
CA MET A 95 -8.04 -17.61 -20.35
C MET A 95 -7.53 -16.22 -19.96
N ALA A 96 -8.35 -15.50 -19.21
CA ALA A 96 -7.98 -14.22 -18.64
C ALA A 96 -7.02 -14.47 -17.49
N LEU A 97 -5.87 -13.81 -17.52
CA LEU A 97 -4.85 -13.90 -16.48
C LEU A 97 -4.88 -12.64 -15.62
N ALA A 98 -4.70 -12.84 -14.33
CA ALA A 98 -4.38 -11.78 -13.39
C ALA A 98 -2.90 -11.89 -13.02
N LEU A 99 -2.11 -10.84 -13.27
CA LEU A 99 -0.70 -10.76 -12.91
C LEU A 99 -0.45 -9.60 -11.94
N HIS A 100 0.07 -9.92 -10.77
CA HIS A 100 0.55 -8.94 -9.80
C HIS A 100 2.07 -9.03 -9.66
N VAL A 101 2.78 -7.92 -9.83
CA VAL A 101 4.24 -7.84 -9.76
C VAL A 101 4.66 -6.74 -8.80
N ARG A 102 5.55 -7.08 -7.86
CA ARG A 102 6.18 -6.11 -6.96
C ARG A 102 7.69 -6.09 -7.14
N LEU A 103 8.24 -4.93 -7.43
CA LEU A 103 9.67 -4.73 -7.62
C LEU A 103 10.35 -4.42 -6.27
N PRO A 104 11.68 -4.66 -6.14
CA PRO A 104 12.42 -4.39 -4.90
C PRO A 104 12.42 -2.91 -4.46
N ASN A 105 12.16 -2.00 -5.40
CA ASN A 105 11.99 -0.58 -5.13
C ASN A 105 10.60 -0.21 -4.57
N GLY A 106 9.70 -1.19 -4.41
CA GLY A 106 8.34 -1.00 -3.92
C GLY A 106 7.32 -0.57 -4.99
N VAL A 107 7.70 -0.54 -6.26
CA VAL A 107 6.75 -0.34 -7.37
C VAL A 107 5.94 -1.61 -7.57
N GLU A 108 4.63 -1.47 -7.67
CA GLU A 108 3.67 -2.55 -7.89
C GLU A 108 2.95 -2.37 -9.23
N PHE A 109 2.74 -3.46 -9.94
CA PHE A 109 1.99 -3.54 -11.19
C PHE A 109 0.90 -4.59 -11.05
N ASP A 110 -0.32 -4.26 -11.46
CA ASP A 110 -1.45 -5.17 -11.45
C ASP A 110 -2.10 -5.17 -12.83
N PHE A 111 -2.15 -6.35 -13.46
CA PHE A 111 -2.78 -6.57 -14.76
C PHE A 111 -3.90 -7.59 -14.56
N GLY A 112 -5.13 -7.10 -14.39
CA GLY A 112 -6.32 -7.93 -14.31
C GLY A 112 -6.97 -8.15 -15.67
N ASP A 113 -7.56 -9.33 -15.86
CA ASP A 113 -8.44 -9.67 -17.00
C ASP A 113 -7.80 -9.50 -18.40
N ALA A 114 -6.49 -9.67 -18.51
CA ALA A 114 -5.77 -9.57 -19.78
C ALA A 114 -5.50 -10.96 -20.39
N SER A 115 -5.53 -11.04 -21.71
CA SER A 115 -5.10 -12.24 -22.43
C SER A 115 -3.57 -12.41 -22.35
N VAL A 116 -3.07 -13.63 -22.60
CA VAL A 116 -1.63 -13.91 -22.64
C VAL A 116 -0.89 -13.02 -23.64
N ASP A 117 -1.47 -12.81 -24.82
CA ASP A 117 -0.86 -12.00 -25.90
C ASP A 117 -0.77 -10.51 -25.51
N GLU A 118 -1.83 -10.00 -24.89
CA GLU A 118 -1.89 -8.63 -24.38
C GLU A 118 -0.88 -8.41 -23.26
N LEU A 119 -0.84 -9.31 -22.28
CA LEU A 119 0.11 -9.26 -21.18
C LEU A 119 1.56 -9.32 -21.69
N THR A 120 1.83 -10.21 -22.65
CA THR A 120 3.14 -10.32 -23.29
C THR A 120 3.53 -9.02 -23.96
N THR A 121 2.60 -8.38 -24.67
CA THR A 121 2.82 -7.09 -25.33
C THR A 121 3.15 -6.00 -24.32
N ILE A 122 2.41 -5.92 -23.21
CA ILE A 122 2.64 -4.93 -22.15
C ILE A 122 4.02 -5.12 -21.51
N ILE A 123 4.36 -6.34 -21.10
CA ILE A 123 5.67 -6.67 -20.51
C ILE A 123 6.79 -6.30 -21.48
N GLN A 124 6.60 -6.59 -22.77
CA GLN A 124 7.55 -6.26 -23.83
C GLN A 124 7.72 -4.75 -24.06
N MET A 125 6.65 -3.96 -23.95
CA MET A 125 6.73 -2.50 -24.01
C MET A 125 7.50 -1.96 -22.81
N LEU A 126 7.13 -2.40 -21.61
CA LEU A 126 7.76 -1.94 -20.37
C LEU A 126 9.25 -2.28 -20.31
N GLY A 127 9.62 -3.49 -20.73
CA GLY A 127 11.02 -3.94 -20.75
C GLY A 127 11.90 -3.23 -21.79
N ARG A 128 11.31 -2.53 -22.76
CA ARG A 128 12.04 -1.74 -23.77
C ARG A 128 12.14 -0.25 -23.40
N MET A 129 11.46 0.20 -22.35
CA MET A 129 11.57 1.58 -21.91
C MET A 129 12.96 1.84 -21.30
N PRO A 130 13.57 3.01 -21.55
CA PRO A 130 14.83 3.36 -20.89
C PRO A 130 14.62 3.39 -19.37
N CYS A 131 15.55 2.77 -18.63
CA CYS A 131 15.53 2.86 -17.18
C CYS A 131 15.62 4.33 -16.77
N SER A 132 14.61 4.82 -16.04
CA SER A 132 14.64 6.17 -15.49
C SER A 132 15.71 6.23 -14.41
N GLY A 133 16.88 6.76 -14.77
CA GLY A 133 18.00 6.98 -13.87
C GLY A 133 17.69 8.15 -12.94
N SER A 134 16.99 7.88 -11.84
CA SER A 134 16.89 8.82 -10.71
C SER A 134 18.21 8.77 -9.93
N THR A 135 19.27 9.34 -10.48
CA THR A 135 20.54 9.48 -9.78
C THR A 135 20.34 10.42 -8.59
N LYS A 136 20.45 9.86 -7.38
CA LYS A 136 20.69 10.67 -6.18
C LYS A 136 22.15 11.09 -6.23
N ALA A 137 22.41 12.37 -6.54
CA ALA A 137 23.69 13.02 -6.28
C ALA A 137 23.89 13.20 -4.76
#